data_AF-A0A7W1S9G3-F1
#
_entry.id   AF-A0A7W1S9G3-F1
#
_cell.length_a   1.000
_cell.length_b   1.000
_cell.length_c   1.000
_cell.angle_alpha   90.00
_cell.angle_beta   90.00
_cell.angle_gamma   90.00
#
_symmetry.space_group_name_H-M   'P 1'
#
loop_
_entity.id
_entity.type
_entity.pdbx_description
1 polymer ?
#
loop_
_entity_poly.entity_id
_entity_poly.type
_entity_poly.pdbx_seq_one_letter_code
_entity_poly.pdbx_strand_id
1 'polypeptide(L)'
;MTTSQKPKQITLMLPPIALYITEGLLLVIILLLASYLRLTNVAENPGWYTDETTHIDIANHRLAGETQYMLIKDSTLMFGRLPLFHILLASYFQLSANPDHMLALRTFTGLLGVLSVALLYAAVRPSAGTVLALLAAFVLAIYPQAILYSRFGFSYNLLPPLILLTVLALDRYLANGRLIWLAVASLTLGTGLVAEVWTLALIIPFIIIAARRPIHLLWSVPLLFVPFAIYSILMLFSSSSAFLFDLGFTISRLIPTTSLAEQWTTLFNNYQTLIGGGAWILAGIIGLFALQPARLRWIAVLFFFIPIVFIGRTNALYNLSAYYMIPLLPFIALGIASLVRYGAGAL
;
A
#
# COMPACT_ATOMS: atom_id res chain seq x y z
N MET A 1 43.75 -6.13 -47.23
CA MET A 1 43.21 -7.19 -46.36
C MET A 1 41.82 -6.75 -45.90
N THR A 2 40.78 -7.21 -46.58
CA THR A 2 39.37 -6.91 -46.31
C THR A 2 38.81 -7.97 -45.37
N THR A 3 38.61 -7.60 -44.10
CA THR A 3 38.03 -8.47 -43.08
C THR A 3 36.53 -8.62 -43.31
N SER A 4 36.14 -9.74 -43.92
CA SER A 4 34.75 -10.20 -44.03
C SER A 4 34.17 -10.41 -42.62
N GLN A 5 33.33 -9.49 -42.16
CA GLN A 5 32.52 -9.67 -40.96
C GLN A 5 31.40 -10.68 -41.26
N LYS A 6 31.49 -11.88 -40.68
CA LYS A 6 30.40 -12.85 -40.70
C LYS A 6 29.16 -12.25 -40.03
N PRO A 7 27.97 -12.38 -40.63
CA PRO A 7 26.73 -11.90 -40.02
C PRO A 7 26.48 -12.63 -38.70
N LYS A 8 26.29 -11.86 -37.62
CA LYS A 8 25.82 -12.37 -36.32
C LYS A 8 24.43 -12.97 -36.54
N GLN A 9 24.31 -14.30 -36.47
CA GLN A 9 23.02 -14.97 -36.38
C GLN A 9 22.35 -14.53 -35.08
N ILE A 10 21.30 -13.72 -35.21
CA ILE A 10 20.40 -13.37 -34.11
C ILE A 10 19.39 -14.53 -34.02
N THR A 11 19.72 -15.53 -33.21
CA THR A 11 18.79 -16.61 -32.88
C THR A 11 17.74 -16.03 -31.93
N LEU A 12 16.59 -15.64 -32.47
CA LEU A 12 15.45 -15.18 -31.69
C LEU A 12 14.80 -16.42 -31.03
N MET A 13 15.40 -16.93 -29.94
CA MET A 13 14.76 -17.96 -29.12
C MET A 13 13.60 -17.31 -28.37
N LEU A 14 12.41 -17.37 -28.96
CA LEU A 14 11.18 -17.06 -28.24
C LEU A 14 11.07 -18.05 -27.06
N PRO A 15 10.87 -17.56 -25.82
CA PRO A 15 10.64 -18.46 -24.69
C PRO A 15 9.42 -19.33 -24.97
N PRO A 16 9.44 -20.61 -24.57
CA PRO A 16 8.37 -21.54 -24.88
C PRO A 16 7.06 -21.06 -24.26
N ILE A 17 5.98 -21.01 -25.06
CA ILE A 17 4.63 -20.60 -24.65
C ILE A 17 4.17 -21.30 -23.35
N ALA A 18 4.60 -22.56 -23.16
CA ALA A 18 4.35 -23.35 -21.95
C ALA A 18 4.81 -22.68 -20.64
N LEU A 19 5.89 -21.87 -20.67
CA LEU A 19 6.39 -21.16 -19.49
C LEU A 19 5.41 -20.08 -19.04
N TYR A 20 4.85 -19.31 -19.98
CA TYR A 20 3.87 -18.27 -19.68
C TYR A 20 2.54 -18.85 -19.21
N ILE A 21 2.12 -19.98 -19.78
CA ILE A 21 0.91 -20.69 -19.35
C ILE A 21 1.09 -21.17 -17.90
N THR A 22 2.20 -21.85 -17.60
CA THR A 22 2.49 -22.35 -16.25
C THR A 22 2.51 -21.22 -15.23
N GLU A 23 3.19 -20.12 -15.55
CA GLU A 23 3.22 -18.94 -14.70
C GLU A 23 1.84 -18.34 -14.45
N GLY A 24 1.03 -18.18 -15.51
CA GLY A 24 -0.33 -17.66 -15.41
C GLY A 24 -1.20 -18.55 -14.53
N LEU A 25 -1.12 -19.87 -14.70
CA LEU A 25 -1.83 -20.85 -13.87
C LEU A 25 -1.42 -20.76 -12.40
N LEU A 26 -0.11 -20.67 -12.11
CA LEU A 26 0.38 -20.52 -10.74
C LEU A 26 -0.12 -19.24 -10.10
N LEU A 27 -0.09 -18.12 -10.83
CA LEU A 27 -0.64 -16.85 -10.33
C LEU A 27 -2.15 -16.97 -10.06
N VAL A 28 -2.92 -17.58 -10.95
CA VAL A 28 -4.36 -17.81 -10.74
C VAL A 28 -4.60 -18.64 -9.49
N ILE A 29 -3.85 -19.72 -9.26
CA ILE A 29 -3.95 -20.54 -8.04
C ILE A 29 -3.66 -19.70 -6.79
N ILE A 30 -2.60 -18.88 -6.82
CA ILE A 30 -2.26 -17.96 -5.71
C ILE A 30 -3.41 -16.98 -5.43
N LEU A 31 -4.02 -16.41 -6.47
CA LEU A 31 -5.13 -15.47 -6.33
C LEU A 31 -6.41 -16.14 -5.84
N LEU A 32 -6.70 -17.36 -6.27
CA LEU A 32 -7.81 -18.16 -5.74
C LEU A 32 -7.59 -18.48 -4.26
N LEU A 33 -6.37 -18.88 -3.87
CA LEU A 33 -6.01 -19.09 -2.46
C LEU A 33 -6.16 -17.81 -1.63
N ALA A 34 -5.65 -16.68 -2.15
CA ALA A 34 -5.78 -15.37 -1.49
C ALA A 34 -7.25 -14.98 -1.30
N SER A 35 -8.10 -15.24 -2.30
CA SER A 35 -9.53 -14.97 -2.28
C SER A 35 -10.24 -15.85 -1.26
N TYR A 36 -9.97 -17.16 -1.27
CA TYR A 36 -10.53 -18.11 -0.31
C TYR A 36 -10.23 -17.68 1.14
N LEU A 37 -8.96 -17.36 1.45
CA LEU A 37 -8.55 -17.01 2.81
C LEU A 37 -9.15 -15.67 3.29
N ARG A 38 -9.50 -14.75 2.38
CA ARG A 38 -9.98 -13.40 2.71
C ARG A 38 -11.50 -13.25 2.64
N LEU A 39 -12.18 -14.02 1.82
CA LEU A 39 -13.60 -13.81 1.51
C LEU A 39 -14.51 -14.88 2.12
N THR A 40 -13.98 -16.07 2.45
CA THR A 40 -14.79 -17.14 3.04
C THR A 40 -15.23 -16.76 4.46
N ASN A 41 -16.53 -16.83 4.75
CA ASN A 41 -17.16 -16.52 6.04
C ASN A 41 -16.75 -15.14 6.58
N VAL A 42 -16.60 -14.15 5.69
CA VAL A 42 -16.07 -12.83 6.08
C VAL A 42 -17.08 -11.98 6.86
N ALA A 43 -18.37 -12.26 6.73
CA ALA A 43 -19.41 -11.63 7.54
C ALA A 43 -19.21 -11.91 9.04
N GLU A 44 -18.96 -13.16 9.42
CA GLU A 44 -18.87 -13.55 10.83
C GLU A 44 -17.43 -13.62 11.38
N ASN A 45 -16.42 -13.68 10.51
CA ASN A 45 -15.02 -13.84 10.91
C ASN A 45 -14.11 -12.82 10.21
N PRO A 46 -13.32 -12.01 10.92
CA PRO A 46 -13.12 -12.00 12.38
C PRO A 46 -14.33 -11.46 13.15
N GLY A 47 -14.24 -11.50 14.49
CA GLY A 47 -15.18 -10.78 15.34
C GLY A 47 -15.24 -9.28 15.00
N TRP A 48 -16.17 -8.55 15.61
CA TRP A 48 -16.41 -7.17 15.25
C TRP A 48 -15.31 -6.25 15.76
N TYR A 49 -14.88 -5.32 14.91
CA TYR A 49 -13.99 -4.23 15.31
C TYR A 49 -14.76 -2.90 15.24
N THR A 50 -14.59 -2.07 16.28
CA THR A 50 -15.42 -0.86 16.49
C THR A 50 -15.37 0.12 15.32
N ASP A 51 -14.23 0.24 14.65
CA ASP A 51 -14.04 1.18 13.54
C ASP A 51 -14.74 0.75 12.24
N GLU A 52 -15.16 -0.51 12.11
CA GLU A 52 -15.85 -0.99 10.90
C GLU A 52 -17.22 -0.31 10.75
N THR A 53 -17.93 -0.09 11.85
CA THR A 53 -19.22 0.60 11.83
C THR A 53 -19.09 2.08 11.47
N THR A 54 -17.96 2.72 11.79
CA THR A 54 -17.67 4.09 11.33
C THR A 54 -17.61 4.17 9.81
N HIS A 55 -16.99 3.19 9.16
CA HIS A 55 -16.90 3.19 7.70
C HIS A 55 -18.25 2.94 7.03
N ILE A 56 -19.08 2.04 7.59
CA ILE A 56 -20.44 1.79 7.12
C ILE A 56 -21.30 3.05 7.25
N ASP A 57 -21.25 3.72 8.41
CA ASP A 57 -22.01 4.94 8.68
C ASP A 57 -21.68 6.05 7.66
N ILE A 58 -20.40 6.33 7.45
CA ILE A 58 -19.97 7.37 6.50
C ILE A 58 -20.38 7.00 5.06
N ALA A 59 -20.26 5.73 4.67
CA ALA A 59 -20.68 5.29 3.35
C ALA A 59 -22.20 5.40 3.15
N ASN A 60 -23.01 5.11 4.18
CA ASN A 60 -24.46 5.28 4.13
C ASN A 60 -24.87 6.74 3.95
N HIS A 61 -24.27 7.66 4.70
CA HIS A 61 -24.48 9.09 4.49
C HIS A 61 -24.07 9.50 3.07
N ARG A 62 -22.97 8.93 2.56
CA ARG A 62 -22.54 9.20 1.19
C ARG A 62 -23.52 8.72 0.12
N LEU A 63 -24.20 7.59 0.34
CA LEU A 63 -25.28 7.13 -0.53
C LEU A 63 -26.46 8.12 -0.56
N ALA A 64 -26.74 8.78 0.56
CA ALA A 64 -27.75 9.84 0.66
C ALA A 64 -27.30 11.18 0.09
N GLY A 65 -26.07 11.27 -0.45
CA GLY A 65 -25.49 12.50 -0.99
C GLY A 65 -24.87 13.41 0.07
N GLU A 66 -24.70 12.92 1.29
CA GLU A 66 -24.17 13.69 2.43
C GLU A 66 -22.68 13.39 2.66
N THR A 67 -21.95 14.39 3.15
CA THR A 67 -20.61 14.20 3.73
C THR A 67 -20.79 14.27 5.24
N GLN A 68 -20.89 13.14 5.92
CA GLN A 68 -21.22 13.10 7.35
C GLN A 68 -20.60 11.89 8.03
N TYR A 69 -20.20 12.09 9.28
CA TYR A 69 -19.88 11.02 10.22
C TYR A 69 -20.70 11.21 11.49
N MET A 70 -21.56 10.23 11.82
CA MET A 70 -22.54 10.35 12.90
C MET A 70 -23.36 11.64 12.75
N LEU A 71 -23.30 12.56 13.72
CA LEU A 71 -24.02 13.84 13.68
C LEU A 71 -23.19 15.00 13.10
N ILE A 72 -21.95 14.74 12.69
CA ILE A 72 -20.99 15.78 12.33
C ILE A 72 -20.90 15.84 10.80
N LYS A 73 -21.41 16.95 10.24
CA LYS A 73 -21.47 17.21 8.81
C LYS A 73 -20.20 17.87 8.30
N ASP A 74 -19.89 17.60 7.04
CA ASP A 74 -18.86 18.25 6.24
C ASP A 74 -17.42 18.17 6.79
N SER A 75 -17.21 17.32 7.79
CA SER A 75 -15.92 17.11 8.46
C SER A 75 -15.42 15.70 8.19
N THR A 76 -14.26 15.61 7.55
CA THR A 76 -13.63 14.33 7.16
C THR A 76 -12.20 14.25 7.67
N LEU A 77 -11.50 15.38 7.66
CA LEU A 77 -10.09 15.47 8.01
C LEU A 77 -9.91 15.44 9.54
N MET A 78 -10.82 16.06 10.30
CA MET A 78 -10.78 16.04 11.78
C MET A 78 -10.72 14.61 12.35
N PHE A 79 -11.44 13.68 11.74
CA PHE A 79 -11.50 12.26 12.13
C PHE A 79 -10.44 11.39 11.45
N GLY A 80 -9.62 11.95 10.56
CA GLY A 80 -8.71 11.19 9.73
C GLY A 80 -9.43 10.21 8.78
N ARG A 81 -10.66 10.53 8.37
CA ARG A 81 -11.50 9.69 7.48
C ARG A 81 -11.64 10.37 6.13
N LEU A 82 -10.56 10.39 5.37
CA LEU A 82 -10.53 11.00 4.04
C LEU A 82 -11.51 10.29 3.07
N PRO A 83 -11.98 11.00 2.03
CA PRO A 83 -13.22 10.59 1.37
C PRO A 83 -13.06 9.44 0.39
N LEU A 84 -11.87 9.17 -0.17
CA LEU A 84 -11.75 8.23 -1.29
C LEU A 84 -12.22 6.81 -0.93
N PHE A 85 -11.82 6.30 0.24
CA PHE A 85 -12.25 4.97 0.67
C PHE A 85 -13.79 4.89 0.78
N HIS A 86 -14.42 5.90 1.39
CA HIS A 86 -15.85 5.93 1.62
C HIS A 86 -16.65 6.15 0.32
N ILE A 87 -16.12 6.91 -0.63
CA ILE A 87 -16.70 7.05 -1.97
C ILE A 87 -16.70 5.70 -2.68
N LEU A 88 -15.56 5.00 -2.70
CA LEU A 88 -15.46 3.68 -3.33
C LEU A 88 -16.35 2.64 -2.63
N LEU A 89 -16.41 2.68 -1.31
CA LEU A 89 -17.27 1.80 -0.52
C LEU A 89 -18.75 2.06 -0.78
N ALA A 90 -19.19 3.32 -0.82
CA ALA A 90 -20.56 3.68 -1.16
C ALA A 90 -20.90 3.23 -2.60
N SER A 91 -20.00 3.43 -3.57
CA SER A 91 -20.18 2.87 -4.92
C SER A 91 -20.30 1.35 -4.91
N TYR A 92 -19.52 0.66 -4.07
CA TYR A 92 -19.61 -0.79 -3.92
C TYR A 92 -20.94 -1.24 -3.28
N PHE A 93 -21.48 -0.49 -2.30
CA PHE A 93 -22.82 -0.74 -1.75
C PHE A 93 -23.90 -0.64 -2.84
N GLN A 94 -23.85 0.40 -3.68
CA GLN A 94 -24.80 0.54 -4.79
C GLN A 94 -24.72 -0.63 -5.78
N LEU A 95 -23.51 -1.04 -6.15
CA LEU A 95 -23.29 -2.10 -7.15
C LEU A 95 -23.60 -3.50 -6.62
N SER A 96 -23.33 -3.77 -5.34
CA SER A 96 -23.57 -5.09 -4.74
C SER A 96 -25.04 -5.33 -4.40
N ALA A 97 -25.84 -4.27 -4.24
CA ALA A 97 -27.23 -4.32 -3.78
C ALA A 97 -27.42 -5.19 -2.51
N ASN A 98 -26.35 -5.33 -1.71
CA ASN A 98 -26.31 -6.22 -0.57
C ASN A 98 -26.88 -5.50 0.66
N PRO A 99 -27.97 -6.00 1.29
CA PRO A 99 -28.52 -5.39 2.49
C PRO A 99 -27.60 -5.54 3.71
N ASP A 100 -26.67 -6.51 3.70
CA ASP A 100 -25.66 -6.66 4.74
C ASP A 100 -24.42 -5.80 4.41
N HIS A 101 -24.41 -4.59 4.96
CA HIS A 101 -23.34 -3.63 4.74
C HIS A 101 -22.02 -4.05 5.41
N MET A 102 -22.03 -4.91 6.43
CA MET A 102 -20.81 -5.44 7.04
C MET A 102 -20.16 -6.46 6.11
N LEU A 103 -20.95 -7.40 5.58
CA LEU A 103 -20.47 -8.34 4.57
C LEU A 103 -19.95 -7.58 3.34
N ALA A 104 -20.66 -6.55 2.87
CA ALA A 104 -20.22 -5.74 1.74
C ALA A 104 -18.89 -5.02 2.02
N LEU A 105 -18.75 -4.37 3.18
CA LEU A 105 -17.50 -3.71 3.58
C LEU A 105 -16.33 -4.68 3.61
N ARG A 106 -16.50 -5.82 4.28
CA ARG A 106 -15.41 -6.80 4.44
C ARG A 106 -15.08 -7.54 3.15
N THR A 107 -16.07 -7.74 2.28
CA THR A 107 -15.83 -8.25 0.92
C THR A 107 -15.01 -7.23 0.13
N PHE A 108 -15.34 -5.94 0.22
CA PHE A 108 -14.59 -4.87 -0.45
C PHE A 108 -13.13 -4.82 0.03
N THR A 109 -12.86 -4.81 1.33
CA THR A 109 -11.48 -4.83 1.85
C THR A 109 -10.74 -6.13 1.55
N GLY A 110 -11.44 -7.27 1.56
CA GLY A 110 -10.89 -8.56 1.17
C GLY A 110 -10.45 -8.57 -0.30
N LEU A 111 -11.27 -8.00 -1.20
CA LEU A 111 -10.95 -7.83 -2.62
C LEU A 111 -9.74 -6.90 -2.83
N LEU A 112 -9.61 -5.82 -2.05
CA LEU A 112 -8.40 -4.99 -2.05
C LEU A 112 -7.16 -5.78 -1.60
N GLY A 113 -7.31 -6.70 -0.65
CA GLY A 113 -6.27 -7.64 -0.25
C GLY A 113 -5.84 -8.58 -1.39
N VAL A 114 -6.80 -9.13 -2.15
CA VAL A 114 -6.52 -9.97 -3.34
C VAL A 114 -5.84 -9.15 -4.44
N LEU A 115 -6.33 -7.93 -4.70
CA LEU A 115 -5.72 -7.01 -5.64
C LEU A 115 -4.26 -6.69 -5.27
N SER A 116 -3.97 -6.55 -3.98
CA SER A 116 -2.61 -6.33 -3.48
C SER A 116 -1.68 -7.51 -3.77
N VAL A 117 -2.17 -8.75 -3.70
CA VAL A 117 -1.42 -9.94 -4.11
C VAL A 117 -1.06 -9.89 -5.60
N ALA A 118 -2.03 -9.56 -6.45
CA ALA A 118 -1.81 -9.42 -7.90
C ALA A 118 -0.84 -8.27 -8.23
N LEU A 119 -0.97 -7.14 -7.55
CA LEU A 119 -0.10 -5.97 -7.76
C LEU A 119 1.31 -6.20 -7.22
N LEU A 120 1.50 -6.96 -6.14
CA LEU A 120 2.82 -7.32 -5.66
C LEU A 120 3.56 -8.19 -6.69
N TYR A 121 2.85 -9.16 -7.28
CA TYR A 121 3.37 -9.93 -8.41
C TYR A 121 3.81 -9.00 -9.56
N ALA A 122 2.92 -8.09 -9.99
CA ALA A 122 3.16 -7.18 -11.10
C ALA A 122 4.31 -6.19 -10.83
N ALA A 123 4.47 -5.73 -9.58
CA ALA A 123 5.54 -4.82 -9.16
C ALA A 123 6.91 -5.49 -9.14
N VAL A 124 6.99 -6.76 -8.74
CA VAL A 124 8.26 -7.49 -8.55
C VAL A 124 8.74 -8.14 -9.84
N ARG A 125 7.82 -8.71 -10.63
CA ARG A 125 8.11 -9.50 -11.84
C ARG A 125 9.10 -8.83 -12.81
N PRO A 126 8.97 -7.55 -13.17
CA PRO A 126 9.84 -6.93 -14.17
C PRO A 126 11.30 -6.77 -13.74
N SER A 127 11.54 -6.65 -12.44
CA SER A 127 12.87 -6.33 -11.89
C SER A 127 13.56 -7.52 -11.23
N ALA A 128 12.80 -8.49 -10.75
CA ALA A 128 13.33 -9.66 -10.06
C ALA A 128 13.02 -10.99 -10.76
N GLY A 129 12.22 -10.98 -11.83
CA GLY A 129 11.80 -12.17 -12.56
C GLY A 129 10.66 -12.94 -11.91
N THR A 130 10.16 -13.95 -12.63
CA THR A 130 8.95 -14.72 -12.30
C THR A 130 8.99 -15.36 -10.91
N VAL A 131 10.11 -16.03 -10.57
CA VAL A 131 10.19 -16.84 -9.34
C VAL A 131 10.00 -15.99 -8.09
N LEU A 132 10.72 -14.86 -7.97
CA LEU A 132 10.55 -13.99 -6.80
C LEU A 132 9.15 -13.37 -6.76
N ALA A 133 8.60 -13.00 -7.92
CA ALA A 133 7.27 -12.42 -7.98
C ALA A 133 6.18 -13.39 -7.53
N LEU A 134 6.22 -14.64 -7.99
CA LEU A 134 5.30 -15.70 -7.55
C LEU A 134 5.49 -16.00 -6.06
N LEU A 135 6.73 -16.10 -5.57
CA LEU A 135 7.00 -16.29 -4.14
C LEU A 135 6.45 -15.14 -3.30
N ALA A 136 6.69 -13.87 -3.70
CA ALA A 136 6.21 -12.71 -2.96
C ALA A 136 4.67 -12.66 -2.92
N ALA A 137 4.02 -12.94 -4.05
CA ALA A 137 2.57 -13.03 -4.13
C ALA A 137 2.02 -14.18 -3.26
N PHE A 138 2.63 -15.37 -3.33
CA PHE A 138 2.25 -16.51 -2.51
C PHE A 138 2.39 -16.21 -1.02
N VAL A 139 3.54 -15.65 -0.60
CA VAL A 139 3.77 -15.27 0.80
C VAL A 139 2.73 -14.26 1.26
N LEU A 140 2.41 -13.22 0.48
CA LEU A 140 1.37 -12.26 0.86
C LEU A 140 -0.03 -12.90 0.90
N ALA A 141 -0.30 -13.86 0.01
CA ALA A 141 -1.56 -14.59 -0.01
C ALA A 141 -1.80 -15.36 1.29
N ILE A 142 -0.76 -15.99 1.85
CA ILE A 142 -0.83 -16.84 3.05
C ILE A 142 -0.42 -16.14 4.36
N TYR A 143 0.10 -14.92 4.31
CA TYR A 143 0.61 -14.22 5.50
C TYR A 143 -0.54 -13.91 6.48
N PRO A 144 -0.57 -14.52 7.70
CA PRO A 144 -1.75 -14.45 8.58
C PRO A 144 -2.19 -13.03 8.94
N GLN A 145 -1.24 -12.13 9.18
CA GLN A 145 -1.54 -10.73 9.51
C GLN A 145 -2.18 -10.00 8.32
N ALA A 146 -1.71 -10.25 7.10
CA ALA A 146 -2.29 -9.67 5.89
C ALA A 146 -3.68 -10.23 5.58
N ILE A 147 -3.91 -11.52 5.88
CA ILE A 147 -5.24 -12.12 5.78
C ILE A 147 -6.17 -11.47 6.79
N LEU A 148 -5.83 -11.50 8.08
CA LEU A 148 -6.67 -10.98 9.16
C LEU A 148 -7.06 -9.52 8.91
N TYR A 149 -6.10 -8.65 8.58
CA TYR A 149 -6.40 -7.23 8.41
C TYR A 149 -7.14 -6.87 7.13
N SER A 150 -7.03 -7.69 6.07
CA SER A 150 -7.87 -7.48 4.88
C SER A 150 -9.30 -7.98 5.07
N ARG A 151 -9.53 -8.88 6.04
CA ARG A 151 -10.88 -9.29 6.46
C ARG A 151 -11.57 -8.24 7.32
N PHE A 152 -10.81 -7.45 8.09
CA PHE A 152 -11.36 -6.27 8.76
C PHE A 152 -11.65 -5.16 7.76
N GLY A 153 -12.78 -4.48 7.95
CA GLY A 153 -13.27 -3.36 7.16
C GLY A 153 -12.48 -2.06 7.32
N PHE A 154 -11.15 -2.09 7.39
CA PHE A 154 -10.33 -0.90 7.56
C PHE A 154 -10.03 -0.17 6.25
N SER A 155 -10.14 1.16 6.28
CA SER A 155 -9.77 2.05 5.17
C SER A 155 -8.30 1.92 4.72
N TYR A 156 -7.40 1.56 5.65
CA TYR A 156 -6.00 1.28 5.36
C TYR A 156 -5.78 0.18 4.30
N ASN A 157 -6.76 -0.72 4.08
CA ASN A 157 -6.67 -1.75 3.04
C ASN A 157 -6.64 -1.18 1.61
N LEU A 158 -7.02 0.08 1.41
CA LEU A 158 -6.88 0.77 0.12
C LEU A 158 -5.44 1.21 -0.16
N LEU A 159 -4.59 1.31 0.86
CA LEU A 159 -3.22 1.77 0.69
C LEU A 159 -2.27 0.74 0.05
N PRO A 160 -2.24 -0.55 0.45
CA PRO A 160 -1.39 -1.55 -0.20
C PRO A 160 -1.46 -1.56 -1.74
N PRO A 161 -2.62 -1.57 -2.41
CA PRO A 161 -2.65 -1.55 -3.87
C PRO A 161 -2.10 -0.24 -4.46
N LEU A 162 -2.42 0.91 -3.87
CA LEU A 162 -1.89 2.22 -4.30
C LEU A 162 -0.36 2.28 -4.14
N ILE A 163 0.16 1.82 -3.01
CA ILE A 163 1.60 1.79 -2.74
C ILE A 163 2.32 0.87 -3.71
N LEU A 164 1.77 -0.32 -4.00
CA LEU A 164 2.38 -1.25 -4.94
C LEU A 164 2.40 -0.70 -6.37
N LEU A 165 1.37 0.03 -6.78
CA LEU A 165 1.36 0.78 -8.04
C LEU A 165 2.42 1.90 -8.04
N THR A 166 2.58 2.65 -6.95
CA THR A 166 3.66 3.64 -6.80
C THR A 166 5.04 2.98 -6.88
N VAL A 167 5.26 1.85 -6.20
CA VAL A 167 6.53 1.10 -6.23
C VAL A 167 6.84 0.59 -7.64
N LEU A 168 5.85 -0.03 -8.31
CA LEU A 168 5.98 -0.45 -9.70
C LEU A 168 6.38 0.72 -10.59
N ALA A 169 5.68 1.86 -10.48
CA ALA A 169 5.93 3.03 -11.30
C ALA A 169 7.31 3.64 -11.01
N LEU A 170 7.74 3.76 -9.75
CA LEU A 170 9.09 4.22 -9.39
C LEU A 170 10.18 3.29 -9.91
N ASP A 171 9.98 1.98 -9.81
CA ASP A 171 10.90 0.97 -10.34
C ASP A 171 11.06 1.10 -11.87
N ARG A 172 9.93 1.26 -12.59
CA ARG A 172 9.95 1.49 -14.05
C ARG A 172 10.60 2.82 -14.43
N TYR A 173 10.31 3.89 -13.70
CA TYR A 173 10.93 5.20 -13.90
C TYR A 173 12.46 5.12 -13.74
N LEU A 174 12.94 4.48 -12.68
CA LEU A 174 14.37 4.29 -12.46
C LEU A 174 15.00 3.32 -13.47
N ALA A 175 14.24 2.39 -14.06
CA ALA A 175 14.74 1.45 -15.06
C ALA A 175 14.95 2.08 -16.45
N ASN A 176 14.02 2.91 -16.90
CA ASN A 176 13.99 3.41 -18.28
C ASN A 176 13.99 4.94 -18.40
N GLY A 177 13.94 5.67 -17.29
CA GLY A 177 13.96 7.13 -17.25
C GLY A 177 12.70 7.82 -17.80
N ARG A 178 11.65 7.09 -18.16
CA ARG A 178 10.44 7.67 -18.77
C ARG A 178 9.61 8.40 -17.72
N LEU A 179 9.33 9.69 -17.97
CA LEU A 179 8.64 10.58 -17.03
C LEU A 179 7.21 10.14 -16.72
N ILE A 180 6.52 9.46 -17.65
CA ILE A 180 5.16 8.95 -17.43
C ILE A 180 5.09 8.06 -16.19
N TRP A 181 6.12 7.27 -15.90
CA TRP A 181 6.14 6.42 -14.72
C TRP A 181 6.30 7.22 -13.43
N LEU A 182 7.08 8.31 -13.45
CA LEU A 182 7.14 9.21 -12.31
C LEU A 182 5.81 9.95 -12.12
N ALA A 183 5.12 10.32 -13.20
CA ALA A 183 3.78 10.90 -13.13
C ALA A 183 2.74 9.94 -12.54
N VAL A 184 2.75 8.67 -12.96
CA VAL A 184 1.91 7.61 -12.37
C VAL A 184 2.24 7.41 -10.89
N ALA A 185 3.52 7.39 -10.52
CA ALA A 185 3.93 7.28 -9.11
C ALA A 185 3.42 8.46 -8.27
N SER A 186 3.58 9.70 -8.77
CA SER A 186 3.08 10.92 -8.13
C SER A 186 1.57 10.89 -7.94
N LEU A 187 0.82 10.64 -9.01
CA LEU A 187 -0.65 10.65 -8.97
C LEU A 187 -1.19 9.54 -8.06
N THR A 188 -0.65 8.34 -8.15
CA THR A 188 -1.11 7.22 -7.30
C THR A 188 -0.80 7.47 -5.83
N LEU A 189 0.37 8.02 -5.51
CA LEU A 189 0.73 8.39 -4.15
C LEU A 189 -0.15 9.55 -3.65
N GLY A 190 -0.43 10.53 -4.52
CA GLY A 190 -1.36 11.62 -4.27
C GLY A 190 -2.80 11.16 -4.01
N THR A 191 -3.27 10.17 -4.76
CA THR A 191 -4.56 9.50 -4.51
C THR A 191 -4.58 8.87 -3.12
N GLY A 192 -3.46 8.32 -2.65
CA GLY A 192 -3.32 7.84 -1.27
C GLY A 192 -3.53 8.95 -0.22
N LEU A 193 -3.12 10.19 -0.48
CA LEU A 193 -3.41 11.34 0.42
C LEU A 193 -4.89 11.69 0.52
N VAL A 194 -5.73 11.21 -0.41
CA VAL A 194 -7.19 11.34 -0.36
C VAL A 194 -7.85 10.06 0.18
N ALA A 195 -7.07 8.99 0.38
CA ALA A 195 -7.50 7.77 1.06
C ALA A 195 -7.23 7.84 2.56
N GLU A 196 -6.00 8.20 2.95
CA GLU A 196 -5.53 8.15 4.32
C GLU A 196 -4.39 9.15 4.60
N VAL A 197 -4.43 9.78 5.79
CA VAL A 197 -3.38 10.74 6.22
C VAL A 197 -2.03 10.01 6.41
N TRP A 198 -2.09 8.71 6.70
CA TRP A 198 -0.93 7.81 6.78
C TRP A 198 0.00 7.94 5.57
N THR A 199 -0.53 8.20 4.37
CA THR A 199 0.25 8.33 3.12
C THR A 199 1.28 9.46 3.15
N LEU A 200 1.14 10.46 4.03
CA LEU A 200 2.17 11.49 4.22
C LEU A 200 3.56 10.89 4.54
N ALA A 201 3.59 9.77 5.26
CA ALA A 201 4.83 9.08 5.62
C ALA A 201 5.61 8.53 4.41
N LEU A 202 4.96 8.42 3.25
CA LEU A 202 5.54 7.94 2.00
C LEU A 202 6.05 9.06 1.07
N ILE A 203 5.80 10.33 1.40
CA ILE A 203 6.32 11.46 0.62
C ILE A 203 7.84 11.49 0.66
N ILE A 204 8.43 11.24 1.83
CA ILE A 204 9.90 11.23 2.01
C ILE A 204 10.58 10.15 1.14
N PRO A 205 10.21 8.86 1.20
CA PRO A 205 10.84 7.85 0.34
C PRO A 205 10.64 8.14 -1.15
N PHE A 206 9.47 8.68 -1.54
CA PHE A 206 9.24 9.16 -2.91
C PHE A 206 10.23 10.26 -3.31
N ILE A 207 10.38 11.31 -2.49
CA ILE A 207 11.31 12.42 -2.76
C ILE A 207 12.75 11.91 -2.88
N ILE A 208 13.21 11.05 -1.96
CA ILE A 208 14.57 10.48 -2.01
C ILE A 208 14.82 9.77 -3.34
N ILE A 209 13.85 9.01 -3.85
CA ILE A 209 13.96 8.30 -5.12
C ILE A 209 13.92 9.26 -6.31
N ALA A 210 12.97 10.19 -6.33
CA ALA A 210 12.83 11.17 -7.41
C ALA A 210 14.02 12.15 -7.47
N ALA A 211 14.65 12.46 -6.34
CA ALA A 211 15.85 13.29 -6.20
C ALA A 211 17.09 12.73 -6.92
N ARG A 212 17.06 11.47 -7.37
CA ARG A 212 18.06 10.94 -8.34
C ARG A 212 18.18 11.84 -9.58
N ARG A 213 17.12 12.57 -9.93
CA ARG A 213 17.09 13.62 -10.95
C ARG A 213 16.35 14.82 -10.37
N PRO A 214 17.04 15.73 -9.65
CA PRO A 214 16.38 16.75 -8.83
C PRO A 214 15.46 17.68 -9.62
N ILE A 215 15.78 17.94 -10.90
CA ILE A 215 14.91 18.71 -11.80
C ILE A 215 13.50 18.11 -11.96
N HIS A 216 13.36 16.79 -11.80
CA HIS A 216 12.05 16.15 -11.87
C HIS A 216 11.18 16.42 -10.63
N LEU A 217 11.77 16.80 -9.49
CA LEU A 217 11.00 17.17 -8.29
C LEU A 217 10.12 18.40 -8.53
N LEU A 218 10.57 19.32 -9.38
CA LEU A 218 9.86 20.57 -9.68
C LEU A 218 8.44 20.35 -10.21
N TRP A 219 8.20 19.24 -10.92
CA TRP A 219 6.87 18.92 -11.46
C TRP A 219 6.23 17.71 -10.76
N SER A 220 7.03 16.73 -10.33
CA SER A 220 6.49 15.50 -9.75
C SER A 220 5.96 15.68 -8.33
N VAL A 221 6.52 16.60 -7.55
CA VAL A 221 6.01 16.94 -6.21
C VAL A 221 4.70 17.72 -6.31
N PRO A 222 4.57 18.80 -7.11
CA PRO A 222 3.26 19.42 -7.34
C PRO A 222 2.22 18.44 -7.85
N LEU A 223 2.58 17.56 -8.80
CA LEU A 223 1.66 16.56 -9.34
C LEU A 223 1.16 15.57 -8.29
N LEU A 224 1.99 15.21 -7.30
CA LEU A 224 1.60 14.37 -6.17
C LEU A 224 0.49 15.03 -5.35
N PHE A 225 0.50 16.34 -5.19
CA PHE A 225 -0.54 17.05 -4.42
C PHE A 225 -1.81 17.32 -5.21
N VAL A 226 -1.85 17.08 -6.54
CA VAL A 226 -3.04 17.37 -7.38
C VAL A 226 -4.31 16.68 -6.86
N PRO A 227 -4.33 15.37 -6.54
CA PRO A 227 -5.55 14.73 -6.04
C PRO A 227 -6.07 15.36 -4.74
N PHE A 228 -5.17 15.68 -3.81
CA PHE A 228 -5.53 16.34 -2.55
C PHE A 228 -5.95 17.81 -2.78
N ALA A 229 -5.34 18.51 -3.73
CA ALA A 229 -5.72 19.86 -4.11
C ALA A 229 -7.12 19.90 -4.73
N ILE A 230 -7.47 18.95 -5.60
CA ILE A 230 -8.83 18.81 -6.14
C ILE A 230 -9.83 18.62 -5.00
N TYR A 231 -9.56 17.69 -4.08
CA TYR A 231 -10.39 17.47 -2.89
C TYR A 231 -10.52 18.75 -2.05
N SER A 232 -9.42 19.44 -1.77
CA SER A 232 -9.38 20.67 -0.98
C SER A 232 -10.19 21.79 -1.64
N ILE A 233 -10.07 21.96 -2.96
CA ILE A 233 -10.83 22.95 -3.73
C ILE A 233 -12.33 22.64 -3.63
N LEU A 234 -12.74 21.38 -3.84
CA LEU A 234 -14.14 20.99 -3.73
C LEU A 234 -14.70 21.29 -2.34
N MET A 235 -13.96 20.97 -1.27
CA MET A 235 -14.36 21.26 0.11
C MET A 235 -14.37 22.76 0.43
N LEU A 236 -13.46 23.55 -0.14
CA LEU A 236 -13.47 25.01 0.00
C LEU A 236 -14.68 25.65 -0.69
N PHE A 237 -15.20 25.05 -1.75
CA PHE A 237 -16.43 25.51 -2.41
C PHE A 237 -17.70 25.04 -1.71
N SER A 238 -17.74 23.81 -1.21
CA SER A 238 -18.95 23.26 -0.58
C SER A 238 -19.09 23.64 0.89
N SER A 239 -17.99 23.61 1.65
CA SER A 239 -18.00 23.56 3.12
C SER A 239 -16.74 24.21 3.71
N SER A 240 -16.43 25.45 3.29
CA SER A 240 -15.16 26.14 3.56
C SER A 240 -14.77 26.23 5.03
N SER A 241 -15.71 26.58 5.92
CA SER A 241 -15.45 26.73 7.35
C SER A 241 -15.08 25.41 8.01
N ALA A 242 -15.82 24.34 7.71
CA ALA A 242 -15.54 22.99 8.20
C ALA A 242 -14.17 22.52 7.72
N PHE A 243 -13.87 22.69 6.42
CA PHE A 243 -12.58 22.29 5.85
C PHE A 243 -11.39 23.03 6.47
N LEU A 244 -11.48 24.36 6.62
CA LEU A 244 -10.38 25.15 7.21
C LEU A 244 -10.14 24.78 8.68
N PHE A 245 -11.21 24.55 9.44
CA PHE A 245 -11.11 24.06 10.82
C PHE A 245 -10.46 22.68 10.87
N ASP A 246 -10.98 21.74 10.09
CA ASP A 246 -10.49 20.36 9.98
C ASP A 246 -9.00 20.30 9.61
N LEU A 247 -8.60 21.09 8.62
CA LEU A 247 -7.21 21.15 8.16
C LEU A 247 -6.31 21.72 9.25
N GLY A 248 -6.71 22.82 9.89
CA GLY A 248 -5.97 23.41 11.01
C GLY A 248 -5.82 22.45 12.19
N PHE A 249 -6.89 21.75 12.54
CA PHE A 249 -6.89 20.73 13.59
C PHE A 249 -6.03 19.52 13.23
N THR A 250 -6.07 19.06 11.98
CA THR A 250 -5.23 17.94 11.53
C THR A 250 -3.75 18.33 11.59
N ILE A 251 -3.40 19.52 11.09
CA ILE A 251 -2.02 20.03 11.14
C ILE A 251 -1.54 20.15 12.60
N SER A 252 -2.38 20.65 13.51
CA SER A 252 -1.99 20.77 14.93
C SER A 252 -1.73 19.42 15.59
N ARG A 253 -2.42 18.35 15.17
CA ARG A 253 -2.18 16.96 15.63
C ARG A 253 -0.94 16.31 15.03
N LEU A 254 -0.46 16.79 13.87
CA LEU A 254 0.77 16.28 13.25
C LEU A 254 2.03 16.76 13.98
N ILE A 255 1.92 17.83 14.77
CA ILE A 255 3.01 18.32 15.62
C ILE A 255 3.09 17.41 16.85
N PRO A 256 4.20 16.67 17.04
CA PRO A 256 4.33 15.81 18.21
C PRO A 256 4.29 16.66 19.49
N THR A 257 3.35 16.36 20.37
CA THR A 257 3.27 17.01 21.70
C THR A 257 4.21 16.35 22.72
N THR A 258 4.65 15.13 22.43
CA THR A 258 5.57 14.35 23.26
C THR A 258 7.03 14.78 23.03
N SER A 259 7.83 14.71 24.09
CA SER A 259 9.26 15.01 24.04
C SER A 259 10.00 14.07 23.05
N LEU A 260 11.17 14.48 22.58
CA LEU A 260 12.00 13.63 21.71
C LEU A 260 12.38 12.31 22.39
N ALA A 261 12.61 12.31 23.71
CA ALA A 261 12.94 11.11 24.47
C ALA A 261 11.77 10.09 24.49
N GLU A 262 10.53 10.57 24.67
CA GLU A 262 9.32 9.73 24.60
C GLU A 262 9.10 9.18 23.19
N GLN A 263 9.35 9.98 22.16
CA GLN A 263 9.26 9.54 20.76
C GLN A 263 10.25 8.41 20.47
N TRP A 264 11.50 8.54 20.95
CA TRP A 264 12.51 7.49 20.85
C TRP A 264 12.13 6.22 21.60
N THR A 265 11.59 6.38 22.82
CA THR A 265 11.11 5.25 23.63
C THR A 265 9.98 4.51 22.92
N THR A 266 9.01 5.25 22.38
CA THR A 266 7.89 4.69 21.60
C THR A 266 8.40 3.93 20.37
N LEU A 267 9.33 4.53 19.64
CA LEU A 267 9.92 3.90 18.46
C LEU A 267 10.69 2.61 18.83
N PHE A 268 11.48 2.63 19.89
CA PHE A 268 12.20 1.45 20.38
C PHE A 268 11.24 0.33 20.80
N ASN A 269 10.19 0.67 21.56
CA ASN A 269 9.15 -0.29 21.96
C ASN A 269 8.43 -0.90 20.76
N ASN A 270 8.16 -0.09 19.72
CA ASN A 270 7.60 -0.57 18.47
C ASN A 270 8.53 -1.57 17.78
N TYR A 271 9.83 -1.26 17.64
CA TYR A 271 10.79 -2.20 17.05
C TYR A 271 10.91 -3.50 17.86
N GLN A 272 11.05 -3.40 19.18
CA GLN A 272 11.13 -4.56 20.07
C GLN A 272 9.89 -5.44 19.95
N THR A 273 8.70 -4.83 19.93
CA THR A 273 7.43 -5.57 19.84
C THR A 273 7.22 -6.18 18.46
N LEU A 274 7.55 -5.46 17.38
CA LEU A 274 7.41 -5.98 16.01
C LEU A 274 8.39 -7.13 15.74
N ILE A 275 9.62 -7.06 16.24
CA ILE A 275 10.61 -8.13 16.11
C ILE A 275 10.24 -9.32 17.01
N GLY A 276 9.78 -9.07 18.24
CA GLY A 276 9.37 -10.11 19.18
C GLY A 276 8.01 -10.76 18.85
N GLY A 277 7.14 -10.07 18.11
CA GLY A 277 5.76 -10.47 17.84
C GLY A 277 5.58 -11.57 16.79
N GLY A 278 6.64 -11.97 16.07
CA GLY A 278 6.58 -13.13 15.19
C GLY A 278 7.70 -13.24 14.17
N ALA A 279 8.05 -14.48 13.82
CA ALA A 279 9.13 -14.80 12.89
C ALA A 279 8.94 -14.20 11.47
N TRP A 280 7.70 -13.93 11.06
CA TRP A 280 7.38 -13.36 9.74
C TRP A 280 8.00 -11.97 9.55
N ILE A 281 7.85 -11.07 10.52
CA ILE A 281 8.37 -9.69 10.40
C ILE A 281 9.89 -9.72 10.37
N LEU A 282 10.52 -10.47 11.29
CA LEU A 282 11.97 -10.60 11.34
C LEU A 282 12.54 -11.20 10.03
N ALA A 283 11.97 -12.30 9.54
CA ALA A 283 12.37 -12.91 8.27
C ALA A 283 12.15 -11.96 7.08
N GLY A 284 11.05 -11.20 7.09
CA GLY A 284 10.78 -10.16 6.12
C GLY A 284 11.86 -9.07 6.11
N ILE A 285 12.22 -8.55 7.28
CA ILE A 285 13.27 -7.52 7.42
C ILE A 285 14.61 -8.04 6.90
N ILE A 286 15.06 -9.21 7.35
CA ILE A 286 16.32 -9.81 6.90
C ILE A 286 16.29 -10.00 5.38
N GLY A 287 15.18 -10.53 4.87
CA GLY A 287 15.00 -10.78 3.45
C GLY A 287 14.93 -9.53 2.56
N LEU A 288 14.44 -8.41 3.08
CA LEU A 288 14.49 -7.12 2.38
C LEU A 288 15.95 -6.70 2.11
N PHE A 289 16.87 -6.95 3.05
CA PHE A 289 18.29 -6.68 2.82
C PHE A 289 18.95 -7.70 1.86
N ALA A 290 18.46 -8.94 1.85
CA ALA A 290 18.88 -9.99 0.91
C ALA A 290 18.38 -9.81 -0.53
N LEU A 291 17.49 -8.83 -0.77
CA LEU A 291 16.89 -8.61 -2.09
C LEU A 291 17.95 -8.19 -3.13
N GLN A 292 18.22 -9.07 -4.09
CA GLN A 292 19.32 -8.88 -5.05
C GLN A 292 19.14 -7.71 -6.02
N PRO A 293 17.95 -7.47 -6.62
CA PRO A 293 17.79 -6.31 -7.50
C PRO A 293 17.92 -5.03 -6.68
N ALA A 294 19.11 -4.42 -6.73
CA ALA A 294 19.49 -3.30 -5.84
C ALA A 294 18.48 -2.14 -5.90
N ARG A 295 17.94 -1.86 -7.09
CA ARG A 295 16.91 -0.84 -7.29
C ARG A 295 15.64 -1.15 -6.50
N LEU A 296 15.07 -2.34 -6.68
CA LEU A 296 13.86 -2.76 -5.97
C LEU A 296 14.11 -2.85 -4.45
N ARG A 297 15.30 -3.30 -4.05
CA ARG A 297 15.74 -3.29 -2.64
C ARG A 297 15.71 -1.90 -2.04
N TRP A 298 16.31 -0.91 -2.70
CA TRP A 298 16.31 0.47 -2.21
C TRP A 298 14.89 1.02 -2.08
N ILE A 299 14.02 0.80 -3.06
CA ILE A 299 12.62 1.24 -2.99
C ILE A 299 11.93 0.57 -1.80
N ALA A 300 12.02 -0.76 -1.68
CA ALA A 300 11.35 -1.52 -0.63
C ALA A 300 11.84 -1.15 0.78
N VAL A 301 13.16 -0.99 0.97
CA VAL A 301 13.74 -0.57 2.26
C VAL A 301 13.27 0.82 2.64
N LEU A 302 13.29 1.79 1.72
CA LEU A 302 12.83 3.15 2.00
C LEU A 302 11.34 3.21 2.31
N PHE A 303 10.51 2.53 1.50
CA PHE A 303 9.06 2.48 1.69
C PHE A 303 8.64 1.68 2.93
N PHE A 304 9.49 0.78 3.44
CA PHE A 304 9.22 0.05 4.67
C PHE A 304 9.67 0.81 5.92
N PHE A 305 10.93 1.24 5.99
CA PHE A 305 11.50 1.77 7.23
C PHE A 305 11.14 3.24 7.49
N ILE A 306 11.04 4.09 6.46
CA ILE A 306 10.73 5.51 6.70
C ILE A 306 9.34 5.68 7.32
N PRO A 307 8.28 5.00 6.85
CA PRO A 307 6.98 5.08 7.52
C PRO A 307 6.97 4.55 8.95
N ILE A 308 7.73 3.47 9.24
CA ILE A 308 7.85 2.96 10.61
C ILE A 308 8.45 4.03 11.53
N VAL A 309 9.50 4.73 11.10
CA VAL A 309 10.09 5.82 11.89
C VAL A 309 9.13 7.00 12.02
N PHE A 310 8.50 7.40 10.92
CA PHE A 310 7.66 8.59 10.89
C PHE A 310 6.37 8.44 11.72
N ILE A 311 5.75 7.27 11.67
CA ILE A 311 4.48 6.98 12.34
C ILE A 311 4.72 6.37 13.73
N GLY A 312 5.69 5.45 13.81
CA GLY A 312 6.03 4.73 15.05
C GLY A 312 6.73 5.59 16.10
N ARG A 313 7.12 6.82 15.80
CA ARG A 313 7.61 7.76 16.81
C ARG A 313 6.48 8.38 17.65
N THR A 314 5.24 8.38 17.17
CA THR A 314 4.08 8.97 17.87
C THR A 314 2.94 8.00 18.11
N ASN A 315 2.92 6.85 17.43
CA ASN A 315 1.87 5.85 17.55
C ASN A 315 2.46 4.48 17.89
N ALA A 316 1.74 3.70 18.69
CA ALA A 316 2.01 2.28 18.81
C ALA A 316 1.71 1.57 17.48
N LEU A 317 2.55 0.61 17.09
CA LEU A 317 2.38 -0.21 15.89
C LEU A 317 2.02 -1.67 16.24
N TYR A 318 1.47 -1.87 17.44
CA TYR A 318 1.11 -3.17 18.02
C TYR A 318 -0.27 -3.10 18.69
N ASN A 319 -0.78 -4.25 19.17
CA ASN A 319 -2.11 -4.38 19.77
C ASN A 319 -3.22 -3.82 18.85
N LEU A 320 -4.10 -2.97 19.40
CA LEU A 320 -5.21 -2.36 18.67
C LEU A 320 -4.75 -1.42 17.54
N SER A 321 -3.51 -0.91 17.61
CA SER A 321 -2.95 0.00 16.59
C SER A 321 -2.13 -0.73 15.53
N ALA A 322 -2.03 -2.07 15.57
CA ALA A 322 -1.27 -2.85 14.61
C ALA A 322 -1.84 -2.74 13.16
N TYR A 323 -3.05 -2.23 12.97
CA TYR A 323 -3.59 -1.93 11.63
C TYR A 323 -2.76 -0.87 10.88
N TYR A 324 -1.97 -0.03 11.57
CA TYR A 324 -1.03 0.89 10.92
C TYR A 324 0.06 0.18 10.10
N MET A 325 0.26 -1.13 10.32
CA MET A 325 1.19 -1.95 9.55
C MET A 325 0.61 -2.47 8.24
N ILE A 326 -0.72 -2.39 8.02
CA ILE A 326 -1.39 -2.89 6.80
C ILE A 326 -0.69 -2.44 5.52
N PRO A 327 -0.35 -1.15 5.33
CA PRO A 327 0.29 -0.68 4.10
C PRO A 327 1.70 -1.24 3.88
N LEU A 328 2.32 -1.80 4.93
CA LEU A 328 3.70 -2.30 4.94
C LEU A 328 3.80 -3.82 4.78
N LEU A 329 2.70 -4.56 4.96
CA LEU A 329 2.69 -6.03 4.87
C LEU A 329 3.18 -6.59 3.52
N PRO A 330 2.95 -5.94 2.35
CA PRO A 330 3.52 -6.41 1.09
C PRO A 330 5.06 -6.43 1.06
N PHE A 331 5.73 -5.53 1.79
CA PHE A 331 7.19 -5.50 1.87
C PHE A 331 7.74 -6.61 2.77
N ILE A 332 7.03 -6.96 3.85
CA ILE A 332 7.36 -8.14 4.67
C ILE A 332 7.28 -9.39 3.78
N ALA A 333 6.21 -9.52 2.99
CA ALA A 333 6.05 -10.65 2.09
C ALA A 333 7.15 -10.73 1.01
N LEU A 334 7.50 -9.59 0.39
CA LEU A 334 8.63 -9.49 -0.54
C LEU A 334 9.95 -9.87 0.12
N GLY A 335 10.17 -9.42 1.35
CA GLY A 335 11.34 -9.76 2.15
C GLY A 335 11.46 -11.27 2.36
N ILE A 336 10.42 -11.92 2.90
CA ILE A 336 10.44 -13.37 3.12
C ILE A 336 10.68 -14.12 1.80
N ALA A 337 10.00 -13.74 0.72
CA ALA A 337 10.21 -14.35 -0.59
C ALA A 337 11.67 -14.21 -1.09
N SER A 338 12.28 -13.06 -0.82
CA SER A 338 13.69 -12.79 -1.11
C SER A 338 14.62 -13.66 -0.25
N LEU A 339 14.33 -13.81 1.04
CA LEU A 339 15.09 -14.68 1.93
C LEU A 339 15.00 -16.15 1.49
N VAL A 340 13.82 -16.62 1.11
CA VAL A 340 13.63 -17.98 0.57
C VAL A 340 14.44 -18.18 -0.72
N ARG A 341 14.42 -17.19 -1.62
CA ARG A 341 15.10 -17.30 -2.92
C ARG A 341 16.61 -17.18 -2.82
N TYR A 342 17.12 -16.31 -1.97
CA TYR A 342 18.53 -15.88 -1.98
C TYR A 342 19.29 -16.20 -0.69
N GLY A 343 18.60 -16.50 0.42
CA GLY A 343 19.22 -16.74 1.72
C GLY A 343 20.06 -18.01 1.79
N ALA A 344 19.69 -19.06 1.06
CA ALA A 344 20.41 -20.34 1.06
C ALA A 344 21.78 -20.26 0.37
N GLY A 345 22.05 -19.24 -0.45
CA GLY A 345 23.36 -19.06 -1.11
C GLY A 345 24.32 -18.13 -0.36
N ALA A 346 23.90 -17.61 0.80
CA ALA A 346 24.69 -16.69 1.63
C ALA A 346 25.20 -17.34 2.94
N LEU A 347 24.80 -18.58 3.20
CA LEU A 347 25.35 -19.49 4.21
C LEU A 347 26.27 -20.49 3.50
#